data_AF-A0A7C3VIH8-F1
#
_entry.id   AF-A0A7C3VIH8-F1
#
_cell.length_a   1.000
_cell.length_b   1.000
_cell.length_c   1.000
_cell.angle_alpha   90.00
_cell.angle_beta   90.00
_cell.angle_gamma   90.00
#
_symmetry.space_group_name_H-M   'P 1'
#
loop_
_entity.id
_entity.type
_entity.pdbx_description
1 polymer ?
#
loop_
_entity_poly.entity_id
_entity_poly.type
_entity_poly.pdbx_seq_one_letter_code
_entity_poly.pdbx_strand_id
1 'polypeptide(L)'
;MSVILTPAEIDRVRSQLSSDGADLKVRRLAIAALDEIEACEGDLEDAAIALAIQAGMTPDTSDRWLEGLAKRCRPAICQSLVKQELLQENINLAVDALAEARVCPGLLLAPVAIYVWKTGAEAFCEPLDYKIN
;
A
#
# COMPACT_ATOMS: atom_id res chain seq x y z
N MET A 1 -10.50 7.13 10.05
CA MET A 1 -9.32 7.92 10.41
C MET A 1 -8.47 7.96 9.15
N SER A 2 -8.34 9.11 8.51
CA SER A 2 -7.58 9.21 7.27
C SER A 2 -6.08 9.10 7.57
N VAL A 3 -5.35 8.37 6.74
CA VAL A 3 -3.89 8.27 6.81
C VAL A 3 -3.33 9.36 5.92
N ILE A 4 -2.64 10.33 6.51
CA ILE A 4 -2.01 11.43 5.79
C ILE A 4 -0.49 11.22 5.77
N LEU A 5 0.11 11.33 4.59
CA LEU A 5 1.56 11.34 4.42
C LEU A 5 2.07 12.78 4.46
N THR A 6 3.15 12.99 5.19
CA THR A 6 3.87 14.26 5.13
C THR A 6 4.72 14.35 3.86
N PRO A 7 5.07 15.56 3.39
CA PRO A 7 5.98 15.71 2.25
C PRO A 7 7.30 14.95 2.42
N ALA A 8 7.86 14.93 3.64
CA ALA A 8 9.08 14.18 3.94
C ALA A 8 8.91 12.66 3.80
N GLU A 9 7.72 12.14 4.14
CA GLU A 9 7.40 10.72 3.93
C GLU A 9 7.22 10.40 2.45
N ILE A 10 6.56 11.29 1.69
CA ILE A 10 6.41 11.14 0.23
C ILE A 10 7.78 11.12 -0.43
N ASP A 11 8.66 12.07 -0.12
CA ASP A 11 10.02 12.12 -0.67
C ASP A 11 10.84 10.87 -0.32
N ARG A 12 10.70 10.38 0.90
CA ARG A 12 11.34 9.14 1.33
C ARG A 12 10.85 7.95 0.51
N VAL A 13 9.53 7.79 0.38
CA VAL A 13 8.94 6.70 -0.41
C VAL A 13 9.35 6.81 -1.88
N ARG A 14 9.32 8.03 -2.45
CA ARG A 14 9.77 8.31 -3.81
C ARG A 14 11.22 7.89 -4.02
N SER A 15 12.09 8.20 -3.07
CA SER A 15 13.50 7.82 -3.12
C SER A 15 13.68 6.31 -3.12
N GLN A 16 12.89 5.59 -2.33
CA GLN A 16 12.91 4.12 -2.32
C GLN A 16 12.40 3.53 -3.63
N LEU A 17 11.27 4.02 -4.16
CA LEU A 17 10.70 3.55 -5.43
C LEU A 17 11.57 3.91 -6.64
N SER A 18 12.43 4.91 -6.53
CA SER A 18 13.38 5.30 -7.58
C SER A 18 14.66 4.46 -7.57
N SER A 19 14.88 3.63 -6.55
CA SER A 19 16.01 2.70 -6.50
C SER A 19 15.80 1.50 -7.44
N ASP A 20 16.88 0.79 -7.78
CA ASP A 20 16.81 -0.42 -8.61
C ASP A 20 15.85 -1.45 -7.97
N GLY A 21 14.95 -1.98 -8.79
CA GLY A 21 13.81 -2.80 -8.37
C GLY A 21 13.47 -3.79 -9.48
N ALA A 22 12.81 -4.89 -9.15
CA ALA A 22 12.75 -6.07 -10.02
C ALA A 22 11.83 -5.88 -11.25
N ASP A 23 10.71 -5.18 -11.09
CA ASP A 23 9.71 -4.99 -12.15
C ASP A 23 9.50 -3.49 -12.49
N LEU A 24 9.88 -3.11 -13.72
CA LEU A 24 9.72 -1.74 -14.22
C LEU A 24 8.25 -1.30 -14.33
N LYS A 25 7.32 -2.21 -14.62
CA LYS A 25 5.89 -1.91 -14.71
C LYS A 25 5.32 -1.63 -13.33
N VAL A 26 5.64 -2.47 -12.33
CA VAL A 26 5.19 -2.29 -10.94
C VAL A 26 5.66 -0.94 -10.42
N ARG A 27 6.93 -0.60 -10.63
CA ARG A 27 7.49 0.69 -10.21
C ARG A 27 6.83 1.89 -10.87
N ARG A 28 6.53 1.84 -12.17
CA ARG A 28 5.77 2.92 -12.83
C ARG A 28 4.39 3.12 -12.21
N LEU A 29 3.70 2.04 -11.87
CA LEU A 29 2.41 2.10 -11.18
C LEU A 29 2.57 2.65 -9.76
N ALA A 30 3.60 2.25 -9.03
CA ALA A 30 3.89 2.72 -7.68
C ALA A 30 4.23 4.23 -7.65
N ILE A 31 5.04 4.71 -8.60
CA ILE A 31 5.35 6.14 -8.74
C ILE A 31 4.10 6.92 -9.11
N ALA A 32 3.31 6.45 -10.09
CA ALA A 32 2.05 7.11 -10.44
C ALA A 32 1.07 7.17 -9.27
N ALA A 33 0.99 6.11 -8.46
CA ALA A 33 0.18 6.12 -7.25
C ALA A 33 0.71 7.12 -6.21
N LEU A 34 2.03 7.26 -6.07
CA LEU A 34 2.63 8.24 -5.17
C LEU A 34 2.40 9.69 -5.63
N ASP A 35 2.43 9.94 -6.93
CA ASP A 35 2.14 11.25 -7.50
C ASP A 35 0.66 11.64 -7.27
N GLU A 36 -0.27 10.68 -7.34
CA GLU A 36 -1.66 10.91 -6.95
C GLU A 36 -1.78 11.20 -5.44
N ILE A 37 -1.05 10.45 -4.58
CA ILE A 37 -1.03 10.72 -3.13
C ILE A 37 -0.55 12.16 -2.85
N GLU A 38 0.49 12.62 -3.53
CA GLU A 38 0.95 14.01 -3.41
C GLU A 38 -0.10 15.02 -3.91
N ALA A 39 -0.77 14.73 -5.03
CA ALA A 39 -1.83 15.57 -5.57
C ALA A 39 -3.06 15.67 -4.63
N CYS A 40 -3.32 14.63 -3.84
CA CYS A 40 -4.34 14.59 -2.79
C CYS A 40 -3.83 15.15 -1.44
N GLU A 41 -2.79 15.99 -1.44
CA GLU A 41 -2.23 16.61 -0.23
C GLU A 41 -1.72 15.59 0.81
N GLY A 42 -1.32 14.40 0.34
CA GLY A 42 -0.90 13.29 1.18
C GLY A 42 -2.05 12.45 1.73
N ASP A 43 -3.32 12.76 1.44
CA ASP A 43 -4.46 11.95 1.85
C ASP A 43 -4.48 10.62 1.09
N LEU A 44 -4.16 9.55 1.80
CA LEU A 44 -4.01 8.22 1.24
C LEU A 44 -5.35 7.59 0.84
N GLU A 45 -6.43 7.93 1.54
CA GLU A 45 -7.77 7.38 1.25
C GLU A 45 -8.33 8.01 -0.03
N ASP A 46 -8.26 9.34 -0.12
CA ASP A 46 -8.72 10.07 -1.30
C ASP A 46 -7.93 9.68 -2.56
N ALA A 47 -6.60 9.58 -2.44
CA ALA A 47 -5.75 9.10 -3.53
C ALA A 47 -6.08 7.65 -3.92
N ALA A 48 -6.30 6.76 -2.96
CA ALA A 48 -6.68 5.37 -3.25
C ALA A 48 -8.02 5.29 -3.98
N ILE A 49 -9.01 6.10 -3.60
CA ILE A 49 -10.30 6.19 -4.28
C ILE A 49 -10.12 6.70 -5.72
N ALA A 50 -9.34 7.76 -5.93
CA ALA A 50 -9.04 8.30 -7.25
C ALA A 50 -8.37 7.25 -8.16
N LEU A 51 -7.34 6.57 -7.66
CA LEU A 51 -6.64 5.49 -8.36
C LEU A 51 -7.56 4.29 -8.64
N ALA A 52 -8.45 3.94 -7.72
CA ALA A 52 -9.42 2.87 -7.92
C ALA A 52 -10.36 3.17 -9.09
N ILE A 53 -10.85 4.41 -9.17
CA ILE A 53 -11.69 4.88 -10.28
C ILE A 53 -10.89 4.84 -11.60
N GLN A 54 -9.64 5.29 -11.60
CA GLN A 54 -8.75 5.19 -12.77
C GLN A 54 -8.53 3.73 -13.22
N ALA A 55 -8.51 2.79 -12.27
CA ALA A 55 -8.39 1.36 -12.53
C ALA A 55 -9.74 0.68 -12.92
N GLY A 56 -10.82 1.45 -13.08
CA GLY A 56 -12.14 0.94 -13.44
C GLY A 56 -12.88 0.23 -12.29
N MET A 57 -12.43 0.43 -11.05
CA MET A 57 -13.12 -0.07 -9.86
C MET A 57 -14.23 0.90 -9.44
N THR A 58 -15.20 0.42 -8.66
CA THR A 58 -16.27 1.25 -8.11
C THR A 58 -16.20 1.19 -6.58
N PRO A 59 -15.47 2.12 -5.94
CA PRO A 59 -15.52 2.27 -4.49
C PRO A 59 -16.97 2.46 -4.02
N ASP A 60 -17.36 1.68 -3.02
CA ASP A 60 -18.72 1.63 -2.46
C ASP A 60 -18.88 2.50 -1.21
N THR A 61 -17.77 2.98 -0.66
CA THR A 61 -17.72 3.94 0.44
C THR A 61 -16.70 5.03 0.15
N SER A 62 -16.93 6.22 0.69
CA SER A 62 -15.98 7.35 0.62
C SER A 62 -14.97 7.33 1.77
N ASP A 63 -15.15 6.43 2.73
CA ASP A 63 -14.27 6.27 3.89
C ASP A 63 -13.94 4.78 4.10
N ARG A 64 -12.72 4.53 4.60
CA ARG A 64 -12.22 3.19 4.97
C ARG A 64 -12.22 2.17 3.81
N TRP A 65 -12.34 2.63 2.58
CA TRP A 65 -12.31 1.80 1.40
C TRP A 65 -10.92 1.17 1.24
N LEU A 66 -9.86 1.97 1.42
CA LEU A 66 -8.48 1.48 1.39
C LEU A 66 -8.21 0.45 2.50
N GLU A 67 -8.72 0.70 3.71
CA GLU A 67 -8.65 -0.29 4.80
C GLU A 67 -9.30 -1.62 4.39
N GLY A 68 -10.49 -1.55 3.77
CA GLY A 68 -11.20 -2.71 3.25
C GLY A 68 -10.39 -3.46 2.18
N LEU A 69 -9.76 -2.73 1.26
CA LEU A 69 -8.88 -3.32 0.25
C LEU A 69 -7.64 -3.97 0.87
N ALA A 70 -6.96 -3.28 1.78
CA ALA A 70 -5.79 -3.79 2.48
C ALA A 70 -6.14 -5.10 3.21
N LYS A 71 -7.32 -5.17 3.87
CA LYS A 71 -7.80 -6.41 4.51
C LYS A 71 -7.98 -7.58 3.54
N ARG A 72 -8.41 -7.33 2.30
CA ARG A 72 -8.49 -8.38 1.26
C ARG A 72 -7.11 -8.89 0.85
N CYS A 73 -6.11 -8.01 0.89
CA CYS A 73 -4.70 -8.32 0.67
C CYS A 73 -4.01 -8.96 1.88
N ARG A 74 -4.67 -9.02 3.06
CA ARG A 74 -4.05 -9.40 4.33
C ARG A 74 -3.31 -10.74 4.32
N PRO A 75 -3.81 -11.83 3.69
CA PRO A 75 -3.06 -13.09 3.66
C PRO A 75 -1.70 -12.94 2.97
N ALA A 76 -1.64 -12.19 1.86
CA ALA A 76 -0.39 -11.88 1.18
C ALA A 76 0.50 -10.98 2.05
N ILE A 77 -0.06 -9.96 2.69
CA ILE A 77 0.72 -9.03 3.53
C ILE A 77 1.34 -9.75 4.73
N CYS A 78 0.54 -10.56 5.45
CA CYS A 78 0.89 -11.03 6.79
C CYS A 78 1.63 -12.37 6.83
N GLN A 79 1.60 -13.15 5.75
CA GLN A 79 2.27 -14.46 5.66
C GLN A 79 3.47 -14.46 4.70
N SER A 80 3.87 -13.29 4.18
CA SER A 80 4.96 -13.18 3.20
C SER A 80 6.08 -12.25 3.66
N LEU A 81 7.08 -12.09 2.78
CA LEU A 81 8.17 -11.12 2.89
C LEU A 81 7.65 -9.69 3.11
N VAL A 82 6.43 -9.38 2.65
CA VAL A 82 5.82 -8.05 2.77
C VAL A 82 5.80 -7.57 4.22
N LYS A 83 5.35 -8.38 5.19
CA LYS A 83 5.32 -7.97 6.61
C LYS A 83 6.71 -7.59 7.10
N GLN A 84 7.74 -8.37 6.75
CA GLN A 84 9.11 -8.12 7.19
C GLN A 84 9.66 -6.82 6.62
N GLU A 85 9.46 -6.58 5.32
CA GLU A 85 9.92 -5.36 4.66
C GLU A 85 9.19 -4.12 5.18
N LEU A 86 7.89 -4.22 5.47
CA LEU A 86 7.13 -3.13 6.09
C LEU A 86 7.63 -2.79 7.51
N LEU A 87 8.04 -3.79 8.30
CA LEU A 87 8.64 -3.57 9.62
C LEU A 87 10.04 -2.93 9.53
N GLN A 88 10.76 -3.18 8.44
CA GLN A 88 12.05 -2.54 8.15
C GLN A 88 11.90 -1.22 7.40
N GLU A 89 10.66 -0.77 7.15
CA GLU A 89 10.32 0.44 6.42
C GLU A 89 10.86 0.47 4.96
N ASN A 90 11.02 -0.72 4.37
CA ASN A 90 11.43 -0.97 2.99
C ASN A 90 10.19 -1.07 2.08
N ILE A 91 9.60 0.07 1.74
CA ILE A 91 8.37 0.16 0.94
C ILE A 91 8.57 -0.38 -0.48
N ASN A 92 9.74 -0.17 -1.09
CA ASN A 92 10.02 -0.69 -2.44
C ASN A 92 9.92 -2.22 -2.51
N LEU A 93 10.61 -2.92 -1.59
CA LEU A 93 10.60 -4.38 -1.54
C LEU A 93 9.24 -4.93 -1.10
N ALA A 94 8.53 -4.23 -0.21
CA ALA A 94 7.16 -4.60 0.15
C ALA A 94 6.20 -4.52 -1.06
N VAL A 95 6.33 -3.51 -1.90
CA VAL A 95 5.53 -3.36 -3.14
C VAL A 95 5.88 -4.44 -4.15
N ASP A 96 7.16 -4.74 -4.36
CA ASP A 96 7.60 -5.82 -5.25
C ASP A 96 7.06 -7.18 -4.77
N ALA A 97 7.19 -7.49 -3.49
CA ALA A 97 6.66 -8.74 -2.91
C ALA A 97 5.12 -8.84 -3.00
N LEU A 98 4.40 -7.72 -2.84
CA LEU A 98 2.95 -7.69 -3.05
C LEU A 98 2.57 -7.93 -4.52
N ALA A 99 3.35 -7.39 -5.46
CA ALA A 99 3.14 -7.61 -6.88
C ALA A 99 3.29 -9.09 -7.25
N GLU A 100 4.31 -9.75 -6.70
CA GLU A 100 4.56 -11.19 -6.89
C GLU A 100 3.41 -12.06 -6.35
N ALA A 101 2.82 -11.67 -5.23
CA ALA A 101 1.70 -12.39 -4.63
C ALA A 101 0.41 -12.35 -5.49
N ARG A 102 0.26 -11.35 -6.37
CA ARG A 102 -0.89 -11.18 -7.29
C ARG A 102 -2.28 -11.16 -6.62
N VAL A 103 -2.34 -10.79 -5.34
CA VAL A 103 -3.61 -10.71 -4.57
C VAL A 103 -4.22 -9.30 -4.64
N CYS A 104 -3.39 -8.27 -4.84
CA CYS A 104 -3.79 -6.87 -4.80
C CYS A 104 -3.81 -6.23 -6.20
N PRO A 105 -4.67 -5.22 -6.44
CA PRO A 105 -4.66 -4.47 -7.69
C PRO A 105 -3.32 -3.74 -7.90
N GLY A 106 -2.76 -3.81 -9.10
CA GLY A 106 -1.42 -3.30 -9.40
C GLY A 106 -1.20 -1.81 -9.08
N LEU A 107 -2.17 -0.96 -9.43
CA LEU A 107 -2.09 0.49 -9.15
C LEU A 107 -2.20 0.81 -7.65
N LEU A 108 -2.77 -0.11 -6.87
CA LEU A 108 -3.02 0.09 -5.44
C LEU A 108 -2.01 -0.63 -4.54
N LEU A 109 -0.98 -1.26 -5.11
CA LEU A 109 0.07 -1.93 -4.35
C LEU A 109 0.78 -0.95 -3.39
N ALA A 110 1.20 0.21 -3.90
CA ALA A 110 1.86 1.24 -3.08
C ALA A 110 0.92 1.83 -2.02
N PRO A 111 -0.32 2.27 -2.34
CA PRO A 111 -1.28 2.71 -1.33
C PRO A 111 -1.54 1.68 -0.22
N VAL A 112 -1.67 0.39 -0.57
CA VAL A 112 -1.88 -0.69 0.41
C VAL A 112 -0.64 -0.88 1.29
N ALA A 113 0.56 -0.92 0.70
CA ALA A 113 1.81 -1.04 1.46
C ALA A 113 1.99 0.12 2.44
N ILE A 114 1.79 1.35 1.97
CA ILE A 114 1.88 2.58 2.76
C ILE A 114 0.84 2.59 3.88
N TYR A 115 -0.40 2.18 3.60
CA TYR A 115 -1.46 2.09 4.60
C TYR A 115 -1.04 1.19 5.77
N VAL A 116 -0.53 0.00 5.48
CA VAL A 116 -0.10 -0.95 6.52
C VAL A 116 1.14 -0.45 7.25
N TRP A 117 2.08 0.17 6.54
CA TRP A 117 3.24 0.80 7.18
C TRP A 117 2.81 1.89 8.18
N LYS A 118 1.91 2.80 7.77
CA LYS A 118 1.44 3.91 8.62
C LYS A 118 0.54 3.46 9.78
N THR A 119 -0.23 2.40 9.60
CA THR A 119 -1.14 1.87 10.63
C THR A 119 -0.50 0.79 11.52
N GLY A 120 0.72 0.36 11.19
CA GLY A 120 1.49 -0.64 11.93
C GLY A 120 1.23 -2.06 11.43
N ALA A 121 2.26 -2.69 10.84
CA ALA A 121 2.16 -4.02 10.27
C ALA A 121 1.86 -5.12 11.30
N GLU A 122 2.32 -4.97 12.55
CA GLU A 122 2.02 -5.92 13.62
C GLU A 122 0.52 -5.93 13.95
N ALA A 123 -0.02 -4.75 14.30
CA ALA A 123 -1.44 -4.59 14.62
C ALA A 123 -2.35 -4.97 13.45
N PHE A 124 -1.92 -4.67 12.22
CA PHE A 124 -2.67 -5.05 11.02
C PHE A 124 -2.79 -6.57 10.84
N CYS A 125 -1.75 -7.31 11.23
CA CYS A 125 -1.64 -8.76 11.07
C CYS A 125 -2.11 -9.58 12.26
N GLU A 126 -2.15 -9.00 13.47
CA GLU A 126 -2.59 -9.65 14.71
C GLU A 126 -3.88 -10.48 14.58
N PRO A 127 -4.94 -10.04 13.85
CA PRO A 127 -6.16 -10.85 13.71
C PRO A 127 -5.98 -12.21 13.01
N LEU A 128 -4.92 -12.40 12.22
CA LEU A 128 -4.57 -13.70 11.64
C LEU A 128 -3.71 -14.56 12.56
N ASP A 129 -3.03 -13.93 13.53
CA ASP A 129 -2.17 -14.60 14.50
C ASP A 129 -3.01 -15.19 15.66
N TYR A 130 -4.29 -14.84 15.76
CA TYR A 130 -5.25 -15.49 16.67
C TYR A 130 -5.47 -16.96 16.26
N LYS A 131 -4.69 -17.85 16.90
CA LYS A 131 -5.04 -19.27 16.95
C LYS A 131 -6.27 -19.42 17.83
N ILE A 132 -7.36 -19.95 17.26
CA ILE A 132 -8.46 -20.50 18.06
C ILE A 132 -7.87 -21.74 18.75
N ASN A 133 -7.54 -21.62 20.03
CA ASN A 133 -7.19 -22.75 20.88
C ASN A 133 -8.46 -23.50 21.29
#